data_AF-A0A845DV00-F1
#
_entry.id   AF-A0A845DV00-F1
#
_cell.length_a   1.000
_cell.length_b   1.000
_cell.length_c   1.000
_cell.angle_alpha   90.00
_cell.angle_beta   90.00
_cell.angle_gamma   90.00
#
_symmetry.space_group_name_H-M   'P 1'
#
loop_
_entity.id
_entity.type
_entity.pdbx_description
1 polymer ?
#
loop_
_entity_poly.entity_id
_entity_poly.type
_entity_poly.pdbx_seq_one_letter_code
_entity_poly.pdbx_strand_id
1 'polypeptide(L)'
;MKGKTVFTREAGWRNVKGMGMSVRFPVTDNHRSYDLSSIVEQYSQLKMKHGWEIFAQNGGVWGKQKENPAWERGFMKAVSGDESPLSYLQASNCYHHLREYTDETVHVLPQAVLDDAYACTLDLFGTWPFGKQIRSFNPLFFYDSLFHPAVVSFTFHLEGRPIIQKHIHRFAHGSYELKTLTCTWASVS
;
A
#
# COMPACT_ATOMS: atom_id res chain seq x y z
N MET A 1 15.07 -20.09 0.79
CA MET A 1 15.31 -18.75 1.38
C MET A 1 14.79 -18.76 2.80
N LYS A 2 15.64 -18.73 3.84
CA LYS A 2 15.16 -18.66 5.23
C LYS A 2 14.72 -17.24 5.55
N GLY A 3 13.62 -17.07 6.29
CA GLY A 3 13.16 -15.77 6.80
C GLY A 3 12.45 -14.85 5.79
N LYS A 4 11.98 -15.39 4.66
CA LYS A 4 11.15 -14.63 3.70
C LYS A 4 9.79 -15.29 3.57
N THR A 5 8.74 -14.47 3.48
CA THR A 5 7.36 -14.93 3.23
C THR A 5 6.91 -14.38 1.89
N VAL A 6 6.42 -15.26 1.01
CA VAL A 6 5.91 -14.91 -0.31
C VAL A 6 4.39 -14.94 -0.25
N PHE A 7 3.76 -13.98 -0.91
CA PHE A 7 2.30 -13.85 -0.96
C PHE A 7 1.81 -13.76 -2.40
N THR A 8 0.54 -14.07 -2.64
CA THR A 8 -0.13 -13.64 -3.87
C THR A 8 -0.58 -12.19 -3.73
N ARG A 9 -0.96 -11.55 -4.84
CA ARG A 9 -1.46 -10.16 -4.80
C ARG A 9 -2.72 -10.02 -3.95
N GLU A 10 -3.57 -11.05 -3.92
CA GLU A 10 -4.86 -11.04 -3.20
C GLU A 10 -4.70 -11.04 -1.68
N ALA A 11 -3.59 -11.57 -1.16
CA ALA A 11 -3.35 -11.60 0.29
C ALA A 11 -3.28 -10.18 0.89
N GLY A 12 -2.83 -9.21 0.10
CA GLY A 12 -2.78 -7.80 0.49
C GLY A 12 -4.09 -7.05 0.28
N TRP A 13 -5.15 -7.68 -0.24
CA TRP A 13 -6.42 -7.00 -0.50
C TRP A 13 -7.20 -6.72 0.77
N ARG A 14 -8.06 -5.71 0.68
CA ARG A 14 -9.15 -5.49 1.63
C ARG A 14 -10.03 -6.73 1.67
N ASN A 15 -10.22 -7.29 2.86
CA ASN A 15 -10.90 -8.56 3.06
C ASN A 15 -11.94 -8.50 4.18
N VAL A 16 -12.12 -7.34 4.80
CA VAL A 16 -13.22 -7.07 5.74
C VAL A 16 -14.25 -6.20 5.03
N LYS A 17 -15.52 -6.65 5.07
CA LYS A 17 -16.64 -5.82 4.64
C LYS A 17 -16.85 -4.71 5.67
N GLY A 18 -16.22 -3.57 5.46
CA GLY A 18 -16.55 -2.35 6.22
C GLY A 18 -18.01 -1.94 5.96
N MET A 19 -18.66 -1.34 6.96
CA MET A 19 -19.85 -0.52 6.68
C MET A 19 -19.43 0.56 5.68
N GLY A 20 -20.16 0.62 4.57
CA GLY A 20 -19.70 1.25 3.34
C GLY A 20 -19.16 2.66 3.54
N MET A 21 -17.87 2.85 3.28
CA MET A 21 -17.38 4.14 2.86
C MET A 21 -17.80 4.35 1.41
N SER A 22 -18.98 4.94 1.20
CA SER A 22 -19.31 5.61 -0.05
C SER A 22 -18.62 6.97 -0.08
N VAL A 23 -17.30 6.98 0.00
CA VAL A 23 -16.54 8.21 -0.05
C VAL A 23 -16.40 8.60 -1.52
N ARG A 24 -17.40 9.35 -2.01
CA ARG A 24 -17.29 10.15 -3.23
C ARG A 24 -16.94 11.57 -2.80
N PHE A 25 -15.66 11.93 -2.83
CA PHE A 25 -15.27 13.31 -2.61
C PHE A 25 -15.39 14.11 -3.92
N PRO A 26 -15.97 15.32 -3.89
CA PRO A 26 -15.60 16.34 -4.86
C PRO A 26 -14.17 16.78 -4.51
N VAL A 27 -13.25 16.57 -5.46
CA VAL A 27 -11.78 16.80 -5.40
C VAL A 27 -11.41 18.29 -5.21
N THR A 28 -12.35 19.17 -4.83
CA THR A 28 -12.18 20.62 -5.00
C THR A 28 -12.36 21.47 -3.74
N ASP A 29 -12.73 20.91 -2.59
CA ASP A 29 -12.90 21.72 -1.37
C ASP A 29 -11.70 21.58 -0.41
N ASN A 30 -10.68 22.40 -0.64
CA ASN A 30 -9.45 22.46 0.17
C ASN A 30 -9.68 22.81 1.65
N HIS A 31 -10.89 23.20 2.06
CA HIS A 31 -11.17 23.59 3.43
C HIS A 31 -11.78 22.48 4.30
N ARG A 32 -12.14 21.32 3.72
CA ARG A 32 -12.74 20.20 4.47
C ARG A 32 -11.71 19.12 4.77
N SER A 33 -11.75 18.63 6.00
CA SER A 33 -11.05 17.41 6.41
C SER A 33 -12.01 16.24 6.34
N TYR A 34 -11.50 15.09 5.90
CA TYR A 34 -12.30 13.88 5.76
C TYR A 34 -11.66 12.73 6.52
N ASP A 35 -12.43 12.06 7.37
CA ASP A 35 -11.97 10.91 8.14
C ASP A 35 -11.80 9.68 7.26
N LEU A 36 -10.59 9.12 7.29
CA LEU A 36 -10.18 7.93 6.56
C LEU A 36 -9.94 6.73 7.49
N SER A 37 -10.17 6.86 8.80
CA SER A 37 -9.83 5.84 9.81
C SER A 37 -10.47 4.48 9.52
N SER A 38 -11.69 4.46 9.00
CA SER A 38 -12.40 3.23 8.64
C SER A 38 -11.80 2.47 7.45
N ILE A 39 -10.88 3.09 6.67
CA ILE A 39 -10.12 2.39 5.63
C ILE A 39 -9.21 1.33 6.25
N VAL A 40 -8.59 1.63 7.38
CA VAL A 40 -7.67 0.72 8.05
C VAL A 40 -8.41 -0.55 8.46
N GLU A 41 -9.65 -0.42 8.90
CA GLU A 41 -10.51 -1.52 9.35
C GLU A 41 -11.02 -2.42 8.21
N GLN A 42 -10.78 -2.06 6.95
CA GLN A 42 -11.09 -2.91 5.79
C GLN A 42 -10.07 -4.05 5.61
N TYR A 43 -8.99 -4.04 6.38
CA TYR A 43 -7.93 -5.05 6.37
C TYR A 43 -7.97 -5.88 7.65
N SER A 44 -8.07 -7.19 7.52
CA SER A 44 -8.27 -8.12 8.64
C SER A 44 -7.18 -8.08 9.72
N GLN A 45 -5.96 -7.69 9.35
CA GLN A 45 -4.81 -7.68 10.25
C GLN A 45 -4.46 -6.29 10.78
N LEU A 46 -5.25 -5.27 10.44
CA LEU A 46 -4.99 -3.89 10.81
C LEU A 46 -6.11 -3.34 11.69
N LYS A 47 -5.76 -2.36 12.50
CA LYS A 47 -6.69 -1.56 13.30
C LYS A 47 -6.09 -0.18 13.58
N MET A 48 -6.97 0.78 13.81
CA MET A 48 -6.58 2.09 14.29
C MET A 48 -6.02 2.01 15.72
N LYS A 49 -4.91 2.69 15.96
CA LYS A 49 -4.33 2.84 17.30
C LYS A 49 -5.27 3.69 18.16
N HIS A 50 -5.43 3.32 19.44
CA HIS A 50 -6.27 4.08 20.36
C HIS A 50 -5.81 5.54 20.45
N GLY A 51 -6.78 6.47 20.41
CA GLY A 51 -6.50 7.91 20.46
C GLY A 51 -5.98 8.51 19.15
N TRP A 52 -5.88 7.74 18.07
CA TRP A 52 -5.48 8.22 16.74
C TRP A 52 -6.63 8.23 15.74
N GLU A 53 -6.54 9.16 14.80
CA GLU A 53 -7.43 9.29 13.64
C GLU A 53 -6.58 9.60 12.40
N ILE A 54 -7.06 9.19 11.23
CA ILE A 54 -6.42 9.51 9.94
C ILE A 54 -7.37 10.37 9.12
N PHE A 55 -6.86 11.44 8.54
CA PHE A 55 -7.66 12.38 7.76
C PHE A 55 -7.00 12.71 6.42
N ALA A 56 -7.82 12.90 5.38
CA ALA A 56 -7.42 13.61 4.17
C ALA A 56 -7.73 15.11 4.32
N GLN A 57 -6.74 15.97 4.04
CA GLN A 57 -6.89 17.42 4.03
C GLN A 57 -5.80 18.07 3.16
N ASN A 58 -6.16 19.11 2.40
CA ASN A 58 -5.22 19.88 1.56
C ASN A 58 -4.38 18.99 0.61
N GLY A 59 -5.02 18.03 -0.04
CA GLY A 59 -4.34 17.11 -0.98
C GLY A 59 -3.35 16.14 -0.32
N GLY A 60 -3.36 15.97 1.01
CA GLY A 60 -2.49 15.02 1.71
C GLY A 60 -3.23 14.19 2.78
N VAL A 61 -2.58 13.11 3.23
CA VAL A 61 -3.06 12.26 4.34
C VAL A 61 -2.28 12.56 5.61
N TRP A 62 -2.98 12.63 6.73
CA TRP A 62 -2.43 13.03 8.01
C TRP A 62 -2.93 12.13 9.13
N GLY A 63 -2.05 11.83 10.10
CA GLY A 63 -2.42 11.26 11.37
C GLY A 63 -2.62 12.36 12.40
N LYS A 64 -3.63 12.21 13.26
CA LYS A 64 -3.90 13.14 14.36
C LYS A 64 -4.14 12.36 15.65
N GLN A 65 -3.54 12.81 16.75
CA GLN A 65 -3.83 12.29 18.08
C GLN A 65 -4.96 13.11 18.69
N LYS A 66 -5.93 12.49 19.36
CA LYS A 66 -7.08 13.19 19.97
C LYS A 66 -6.66 14.25 21.00
N GLU A 67 -5.57 14.00 21.71
CA GLU A 67 -5.05 14.86 22.78
C GLU A 67 -4.06 15.92 22.26
N ASN A 68 -3.64 15.85 20.99
CA ASN A 68 -2.67 16.79 20.41
C ASN A 68 -3.25 17.43 19.13
N PRO A 69 -3.29 18.77 19.05
CA PRO A 69 -3.80 19.44 17.85
C PRO A 69 -2.89 19.26 16.61
N ALA A 70 -1.65 18.78 16.76
CA ALA A 70 -0.70 18.65 15.67
C ALA A 70 -1.08 17.56 14.66
N TRP A 71 -1.04 17.93 13.39
CA TRP A 71 -1.22 17.03 12.25
C TRP A 71 0.14 16.44 11.86
N GLU A 72 0.24 15.12 11.79
CA GLU A 72 1.47 14.40 11.46
C GLU A 72 1.39 13.81 10.04
N ARG A 73 2.39 14.10 9.18
CA ARG A 73 2.50 13.46 7.85
C ARG A 73 2.73 11.95 7.93
N GLY A 74 3.31 11.47 9.04
CA GLY A 74 3.55 10.05 9.29
C GLY A 74 2.28 9.31 9.70
N PHE A 75 1.20 9.41 8.91
CA PHE A 75 -0.13 8.88 9.27
C PHE A 75 -0.14 7.38 9.58
N MET A 76 0.80 6.60 9.04
CA MET A 76 0.94 5.17 9.37
C MET A 76 1.32 4.91 10.84
N LYS A 77 1.77 5.91 11.60
CA LYS A 77 1.90 5.81 13.07
C LYS A 77 0.57 5.58 13.80
N ALA A 78 -0.54 5.96 13.15
CA ALA A 78 -1.90 5.72 13.63
C ALA A 78 -2.36 4.28 13.40
N VAL A 79 -1.62 3.49 12.61
CA VAL A 79 -1.98 2.11 12.28
C VAL A 79 -1.30 1.14 13.23
N SER A 80 -2.00 0.08 13.59
CA SER A 80 -1.47 -1.05 14.34
C SER A 80 -1.99 -2.36 13.76
N GLY A 81 -1.38 -3.48 14.16
CA GLY A 81 -1.75 -4.82 13.74
C GLY A 81 -1.08 -5.86 14.64
N ASP A 82 -1.05 -7.11 14.20
CA ASP A 82 -0.48 -8.24 14.95
C ASP A 82 1.02 -8.47 14.67
N GLU A 83 1.66 -7.58 13.91
CA GLU A 83 3.07 -7.63 13.50
C GLU A 83 3.44 -8.90 12.70
N SER A 84 2.44 -9.62 12.18
CA SER A 84 2.66 -10.74 11.28
C SER A 84 3.13 -10.27 9.89
N PRO A 85 3.81 -11.14 9.11
CA PRO A 85 4.13 -10.87 7.71
C PRO A 85 2.92 -10.41 6.88
N LEU A 86 1.74 -11.00 7.13
CA LEU A 86 0.50 -10.64 6.44
C LEU A 86 0.05 -9.23 6.85
N SER A 87 0.16 -8.87 8.13
CA SER A 87 -0.18 -7.53 8.59
C SER A 87 0.67 -6.45 7.97
N TYR A 88 1.98 -6.67 7.81
CA TYR A 88 2.84 -5.72 7.10
C TYR A 88 2.50 -5.61 5.61
N LEU A 89 2.15 -6.72 4.94
CA LEU A 89 1.66 -6.67 3.55
C LEU A 89 0.35 -5.89 3.43
N GLN A 90 -0.60 -6.13 4.33
CA GLN A 90 -1.85 -5.39 4.35
C GLN A 90 -1.60 -3.91 4.67
N ALA A 91 -0.67 -3.59 5.57
CA ALA A 91 -0.28 -2.21 5.87
C ALA A 91 0.34 -1.48 4.67
N SER A 92 1.16 -2.15 3.85
CA SER A 92 1.70 -1.54 2.63
C SER A 92 0.61 -1.21 1.61
N ASN A 93 -0.41 -2.06 1.50
CA ASN A 93 -1.54 -1.78 0.61
C ASN A 93 -2.49 -0.73 1.19
N CYS A 94 -2.71 -0.76 2.50
CA CYS A 94 -3.48 0.25 3.23
C CYS A 94 -2.87 1.65 3.04
N TYR A 95 -1.54 1.78 3.11
CA TYR A 95 -0.83 3.02 2.83
C TYR A 95 -1.20 3.61 1.46
N HIS A 96 -1.24 2.78 0.41
CA HIS A 96 -1.62 3.24 -0.93
C HIS A 96 -3.10 3.58 -1.01
N HIS A 97 -3.97 2.75 -0.42
CA HIS A 97 -5.41 2.98 -0.40
C HIS A 97 -5.79 4.28 0.33
N LEU A 98 -5.12 4.63 1.43
CA LEU A 98 -5.31 5.91 2.11
C LEU A 98 -4.94 7.11 1.21
N ARG A 99 -3.93 6.95 0.34
CA ARG A 99 -3.46 7.99 -0.58
C ARG A 99 -4.28 8.08 -1.87
N GLU A 100 -5.14 7.11 -2.17
CA GLU A 100 -6.11 7.20 -3.29
C GLU A 100 -7.07 8.40 -3.12
N TYR A 101 -7.21 8.91 -1.90
CA TYR A 101 -8.08 10.04 -1.55
C TYR A 101 -7.35 11.40 -1.54
N THR A 102 -6.20 11.49 -2.22
CA THR A 102 -5.37 12.70 -2.26
C THR A 102 -4.97 13.07 -3.68
N ASP A 103 -4.53 14.32 -3.87
CA ASP A 103 -3.99 14.82 -5.14
C ASP A 103 -2.54 14.37 -5.39
N GLU A 104 -1.95 13.61 -4.46
CA GLU A 104 -0.63 13.03 -4.65
C GLU A 104 -0.69 11.98 -5.75
N THR A 105 0.13 12.17 -6.79
CA THR A 105 0.21 11.38 -8.03
C THR A 105 0.65 9.92 -7.86
N VAL A 106 0.53 9.34 -6.68
CA VAL A 106 0.97 7.96 -6.37
C VAL A 106 -0.25 7.03 -6.37
N HIS A 107 -0.83 6.84 -7.55
CA HIS A 107 -1.93 5.89 -7.75
C HIS A 107 -1.39 4.47 -7.88
N VAL A 108 -0.96 3.87 -6.77
CA VAL A 108 -0.77 2.42 -6.71
C VAL A 108 -2.12 1.79 -6.39
N LEU A 109 -2.87 1.50 -7.44
CA LEU A 109 -4.10 0.72 -7.31
C LEU A 109 -3.72 -0.71 -6.88
N PRO A 110 -4.32 -1.29 -5.83
CA PRO A 110 -4.04 -2.68 -5.43
C PRO A 110 -4.21 -3.70 -6.56
N GLN A 111 -5.07 -3.41 -7.54
CA GLN A 111 -5.29 -4.24 -8.73
C GLN A 111 -4.13 -4.19 -9.72
N ALA A 112 -3.27 -3.18 -9.66
CA ALA A 112 -2.06 -3.07 -10.47
C ALA A 112 -0.89 -3.87 -9.90
N VAL A 113 -0.99 -4.37 -8.67
CA VAL A 113 0.04 -5.20 -8.03
C VAL A 113 0.20 -6.51 -8.82
N LEU A 114 1.42 -6.78 -9.27
CA LEU A 114 1.78 -8.01 -9.95
C LEU A 114 1.94 -9.16 -8.96
N ASP A 115 1.61 -10.35 -9.46
CA ASP A 115 2.11 -11.62 -8.97
C ASP A 115 2.35 -12.54 -10.18
N ASP A 116 2.88 -13.74 -9.96
CA ASP A 116 3.26 -14.64 -11.06
C ASP A 116 2.06 -15.11 -11.86
N ALA A 117 0.91 -15.32 -11.20
CA ALA A 117 -0.33 -15.73 -11.85
C ALA A 117 -0.88 -14.62 -12.77
N TYR A 118 -0.83 -13.37 -12.31
CA TYR A 118 -1.27 -12.23 -13.10
C TYR A 118 -0.32 -11.95 -14.28
N ALA A 119 0.99 -12.04 -14.10
CA ALA A 119 1.95 -11.92 -15.19
C ALA A 119 1.74 -13.01 -16.26
N CYS A 120 1.53 -14.26 -15.83
CA CYS A 120 1.18 -15.35 -16.73
C CYS A 120 -0.14 -15.09 -17.48
N THR A 121 -1.15 -14.56 -16.80
CA THR A 121 -2.43 -14.18 -17.42
C THR A 121 -2.22 -13.11 -18.51
N LEU A 122 -1.42 -12.08 -18.22
CA LEU A 122 -1.10 -11.04 -19.21
C LEU A 122 -0.38 -11.63 -20.44
N ASP A 123 0.52 -12.60 -20.24
CA ASP A 123 1.25 -13.28 -21.30
C ASP A 123 0.32 -14.14 -22.17
N LEU A 124 -0.58 -14.90 -21.54
CA LEU A 124 -1.61 -15.69 -22.23
C LEU A 124 -2.52 -14.82 -23.12
N PHE A 125 -2.83 -13.60 -22.70
CA PHE A 125 -3.61 -12.65 -23.49
C PHE A 125 -2.78 -11.79 -24.45
N GLY A 126 -1.47 -12.04 -24.58
CA GLY A 126 -0.58 -11.30 -25.48
C GLY A 126 -0.35 -9.83 -25.08
N THR A 127 -0.63 -9.50 -23.82
CA THR A 127 -0.49 -8.14 -23.27
C THR A 127 0.78 -7.94 -22.44
N TRP A 128 1.57 -9.00 -22.25
CA TRP A 128 2.84 -8.97 -21.51
C TRP A 128 4.00 -8.57 -22.42
N PRO A 129 4.62 -7.39 -22.25
CA PRO A 129 5.59 -6.87 -23.21
C PRO A 129 7.05 -7.06 -22.76
N PHE A 130 7.30 -7.74 -21.63
CA PHE A 130 8.65 -7.89 -21.04
C PHE A 130 9.34 -9.22 -21.36
N GLY A 131 8.79 -10.00 -22.29
CA GLY A 131 9.30 -11.32 -22.66
C GLY A 131 9.24 -12.32 -21.49
N LYS A 132 10.10 -13.34 -21.52
CA LYS A 132 10.05 -14.42 -20.53
C LYS A 132 10.34 -13.91 -19.10
N GLN A 133 9.43 -14.19 -18.17
CA GLN A 133 9.63 -13.89 -16.76
C GLN A 133 10.79 -14.73 -16.17
N ILE A 134 11.83 -14.05 -15.70
CA ILE A 134 13.03 -14.67 -15.08
C ILE A 134 13.04 -14.61 -13.55
N ARG A 135 12.14 -13.83 -12.93
CA ARG A 135 12.04 -13.64 -11.48
C ARG A 135 10.58 -13.53 -11.06
N SER A 136 10.27 -14.00 -9.86
CA SER A 136 8.94 -13.90 -9.25
C SER A 136 8.56 -12.42 -9.03
N PHE A 137 7.32 -12.07 -9.35
CA PHE A 137 6.70 -10.78 -9.02
C PHE A 137 5.81 -10.83 -7.78
N ASN A 138 5.56 -12.02 -7.24
CA ASN A 138 4.83 -12.20 -5.99
C ASN A 138 5.31 -11.24 -4.88
N PRO A 139 4.39 -10.55 -4.17
CA PRO A 139 4.75 -9.74 -3.03
C PRO A 139 5.56 -10.52 -2.00
N LEU A 140 6.56 -9.85 -1.43
CA LEU A 140 7.57 -10.46 -0.59
C LEU A 140 7.72 -9.71 0.72
N PHE A 141 7.60 -10.42 1.83
CA PHE A 141 7.95 -9.93 3.16
C PHE A 141 9.29 -10.51 3.62
N PHE A 142 10.10 -9.70 4.29
CA PHE A 142 11.30 -10.12 5.00
C PHE A 142 11.74 -9.08 6.04
N TYR A 143 12.67 -9.43 6.92
CA TYR A 143 13.37 -8.45 7.76
C TYR A 143 14.67 -8.01 7.09
N ASP A 144 14.94 -6.72 7.06
CA ASP A 144 16.22 -6.19 6.56
C ASP A 144 17.39 -6.51 7.52
N SER A 145 18.62 -6.12 7.15
CA SER A 145 19.82 -6.37 7.96
C SER A 145 19.81 -5.69 9.33
N LEU A 146 18.91 -4.74 9.55
CA LEU A 146 18.71 -4.02 10.79
C LEU A 146 17.41 -4.44 11.49
N PHE A 147 16.84 -5.59 11.12
CA PHE A 147 15.59 -6.15 11.66
C PHE A 147 14.34 -5.29 11.43
N HIS A 148 14.34 -4.43 10.42
CA HIS A 148 13.12 -3.72 10.02
C HIS A 148 12.24 -4.63 9.16
N PRO A 149 10.93 -4.73 9.46
CA PRO A 149 9.99 -5.39 8.56
C PRO A 149 9.97 -4.67 7.21
N ALA A 150 10.08 -5.42 6.13
CA ALA A 150 10.10 -4.89 4.77
C ALA A 150 9.16 -5.68 3.87
N VAL A 151 8.38 -4.96 3.07
CA VAL A 151 7.54 -5.52 2.01
C VAL A 151 8.03 -4.99 0.66
N VAL A 152 8.13 -5.89 -0.32
CA VAL A 152 8.42 -5.55 -1.70
C VAL A 152 7.29 -6.04 -2.57
N SER A 153 6.76 -5.15 -3.40
CA SER A 153 5.76 -5.48 -4.41
C SER A 153 6.12 -4.81 -5.73
N PHE A 154 5.54 -5.32 -6.81
CA PHE A 154 5.70 -4.75 -8.14
C PHE A 154 4.33 -4.34 -8.65
N THR A 155 4.26 -3.25 -9.40
CA THR A 155 3.04 -2.82 -10.09
C THR A 155 3.27 -2.69 -11.58
N PHE A 156 2.26 -2.99 -12.38
CA PHE A 156 2.29 -2.85 -13.82
C PHE A 156 1.38 -1.71 -14.28
N HIS A 157 1.95 -0.79 -15.06
CA HIS A 157 1.26 0.38 -15.59
C HIS A 157 1.34 0.40 -17.13
N LEU A 158 0.21 0.69 -17.78
CA LEU A 158 0.08 0.76 -19.24
C LEU A 158 -0.14 2.20 -19.76
N GLU A 159 -0.24 3.18 -18.87
CA GLU A 159 -0.49 4.57 -19.23
C GLU A 159 0.72 5.16 -19.98
N GLY A 160 0.63 5.19 -21.31
CA GLY A 160 1.70 5.64 -22.20
C GLY A 160 2.66 4.50 -22.55
N ARG A 161 3.61 4.17 -21.66
CA ARG A 161 4.60 3.10 -21.88
C ARG A 161 4.44 2.00 -20.84
N PRO A 162 4.50 0.72 -21.24
CA PRO A 162 4.50 -0.38 -20.28
C PRO A 162 5.69 -0.27 -19.32
N ILE A 163 5.38 -0.07 -18.04
CA ILE A 163 6.36 0.09 -16.97
C ILE A 163 6.01 -0.85 -15.82
N ILE A 164 7.03 -1.54 -15.29
CA ILE A 164 6.98 -2.19 -14.00
C ILE A 164 7.64 -1.27 -12.98
N GLN A 165 6.92 -0.89 -11.94
CA GLN A 165 7.48 -0.19 -10.80
C GLN A 165 7.70 -1.19 -9.66
N LYS A 166 8.81 -1.03 -8.95
CA LYS A 166 9.10 -1.73 -7.71
C LYS A 166 8.81 -0.79 -6.55
N HIS A 167 8.03 -1.27 -5.60
CA HIS A 167 7.73 -0.59 -4.35
C HIS A 167 8.41 -1.33 -3.21
N ILE A 168 9.04 -0.56 -2.32
CA ILE A 168 9.69 -1.06 -1.11
C ILE A 168 9.10 -0.29 0.05
N HIS A 169 8.45 -1.02 0.96
CA HIS A 169 7.85 -0.51 2.18
C HIS A 169 8.68 -1.00 3.35
N ARG A 170 9.37 -0.10 4.03
CA ARG A 170 10.16 -0.41 5.21
C ARG A 170 9.50 0.18 6.45
N PHE A 171 9.12 -0.70 7.37
CA PHE A 171 8.48 -0.34 8.61
C PHE A 171 9.52 -0.18 9.72
N ALA A 172 9.26 0.69 10.71
CA ALA A 172 10.08 0.75 11.91
C ALA A 172 9.87 -0.51 12.76
N HIS A 173 10.91 -0.91 13.51
CA HIS A 173 10.84 -2.10 14.37
C HIS A 173 9.72 -1.99 15.41
N GLY A 174 8.84 -2.99 15.50
CA GLY A 174 7.71 -3.01 16.45
C GLY A 174 6.66 -1.92 16.20
N SER A 175 6.58 -1.38 14.99
CA SER A 175 5.54 -0.39 14.63
C SER A 175 5.22 -0.41 13.14
N TYR A 176 4.22 0.37 12.75
CA TYR A 176 3.80 0.53 11.35
C TYR A 176 4.25 1.86 10.76
N GLU A 177 5.10 2.63 11.47
CA GLU A 177 5.73 3.82 10.88
C GLU A 177 6.52 3.40 9.63
N LEU A 178 6.22 4.05 8.52
CA LEU A 178 6.56 3.54 7.20
C LEU A 178 7.41 4.54 6.41
N LYS A 179 8.48 4.02 5.80
CA LYS A 179 9.24 4.68 4.74
C LYS A 179 9.05 3.91 3.44
N THR A 180 8.80 4.63 2.36
CA THR A 180 8.59 4.04 1.03
C THR A 180 9.70 4.44 0.06
N LEU A 181 10.04 3.54 -0.84
CA LEU A 181 10.89 3.80 -2.00
C LEU A 181 10.23 3.17 -3.22
N THR A 182 10.06 3.96 -4.27
CA THR A 182 9.55 3.51 -5.56
C THR A 182 10.60 3.74 -6.63
N CYS A 183 10.85 2.74 -7.46
CA CYS A 183 11.74 2.86 -8.61
C CYS A 183 11.22 2.10 -9.82
N THR A 184 11.56 2.58 -11.03
CA THR A 184 11.32 1.84 -12.26
C THR A 184 12.16 0.58 -12.26
N TRP A 185 11.50 -0.58 -12.37
CA TRP A 185 12.15 -1.89 -12.45
C TRP A 185 12.43 -2.29 -13.90
N ALA A 186 11.43 -2.11 -14.76
CA ALA A 186 11.53 -2.39 -16.20
C ALA A 186 10.62 -1.43 -16.97
N SER A 187 11.03 -1.07 -18.17
CA SER A 187 10.25 -0.28 -19.11
C SER A 187 10.53 -0.74 -20.53
N VAL A 188 9.51 -0.76 -21.38
CA VAL A 188 9.68 -1.03 -22.81
C VAL A 188 9.97 0.30 -23.53
N SER A 189 11.02 0.29 -24.36
CA SER A 189 11.51 1.43 -25.12
C SER A 189 10.74 1.65 -26.41
#